data_AF-A0A0D2CLJ3-F1
#
_entry.id   AF-A0A0D2CLJ3-F1
#
_cell.length_a   1.000
_cell.length_b   1.000
_cell.length_c   1.000
_cell.angle_alpha   90.00
_cell.angle_beta   90.00
_cell.angle_gamma   90.00
#
_symmetry.space_group_name_H-M   'P 1'
#
loop_
_entity.id
_entity.type
_entity.pdbx_description
1 polymer ?
#
loop_
_entity_poly.entity_id
_entity_poly.type
_entity_poly.pdbx_seq_one_letter_code
_entity_poly.pdbx_strand_id
1 'polypeptide(L)'
;MSDLKTPTIVPIKAIPGLFIADRFAASSRQQLQGHNIVRIVSVLQRHETSRSINPHIVDAEVDADSGEAGHPARSGPEIRVLELDDDPLVDILQWLEETCDWIQEGLDRRNVDVEESSDRASDALPPGVLVHLMRRLQISYASALSLARESRPQITPNSGFERQLRVWEFCRYSVYDDDGRDGSVESGRVNNERREKPSYKAWKAERDNLLKKGEEHVNRARFSSLADMAARFGRRRQDDREGEGEVGRSRQNDVENDEGLEKSLGQDKRREAWERVQKMEREWNERLIRGQVQGQSQ
;
A
#
# COMPACT_ATOMS: atom_id res chain seq x y z
N MET A 1 -30.57 2.90 3.32
CA MET A 1 -29.86 1.62 3.13
C MET A 1 -29.12 1.76 1.82
N SER A 2 -27.79 1.85 1.87
CA SER A 2 -26.99 1.98 0.65
C SER A 2 -27.12 0.68 -0.13
N ASP A 3 -27.57 0.75 -1.39
CA ASP A 3 -27.67 -0.41 -2.26
C ASP A 3 -26.33 -1.17 -2.24
N LEU A 4 -26.38 -2.44 -1.82
CA LEU A 4 -25.25 -3.33 -1.86
C LEU A 4 -24.82 -3.45 -3.33
N LYS A 5 -23.75 -2.74 -3.71
CA LYS A 5 -23.19 -2.81 -5.06
C LYS A 5 -23.00 -4.27 -5.44
N THR A 6 -23.59 -4.66 -6.56
CA THR A 6 -23.39 -5.98 -7.14
C THR A 6 -21.89 -6.25 -7.28
N PRO A 7 -21.39 -7.42 -6.85
CA PRO A 7 -19.98 -7.78 -7.00
C PRO A 7 -19.57 -7.71 -8.47
N THR A 8 -18.48 -7.01 -8.75
CA THR A 8 -18.01 -6.74 -10.11
C THR A 8 -16.62 -7.32 -10.38
N ILE A 9 -16.52 -8.17 -11.40
CA ILE A 9 -15.27 -8.52 -12.10
C ILE A 9 -15.26 -7.76 -13.42
N VAL A 10 -14.18 -7.03 -13.70
CA VAL A 10 -14.09 -6.14 -14.87
C VAL A 10 -12.80 -6.42 -15.64
N PRO A 11 -12.84 -6.67 -16.96
CA PRO A 11 -11.63 -6.90 -17.75
C PRO A 11 -10.81 -5.63 -17.95
N ILE A 12 -9.51 -5.79 -17.92
CA ILE A 12 -8.52 -4.78 -18.28
C ILE A 12 -8.23 -4.93 -19.77
N LYS A 13 -8.85 -4.06 -20.56
CA LYS A 13 -8.81 -4.11 -22.03
C LYS A 13 -7.41 -4.21 -22.62
N ALA A 14 -6.42 -3.62 -21.95
CA ALA A 14 -5.03 -3.60 -22.41
C ALA A 14 -4.32 -4.96 -22.33
N ILE A 15 -4.78 -5.88 -21.48
CA ILE A 15 -4.15 -7.20 -21.30
C ILE A 15 -5.27 -8.26 -21.27
N PRO A 16 -5.52 -8.97 -22.38
CA PRO A 16 -6.25 -10.23 -22.34
C PRO A 16 -5.45 -11.14 -21.43
N GLY A 17 -6.03 -11.57 -20.32
CA GLY A 17 -5.20 -11.98 -19.18
C GLY A 17 -5.61 -11.35 -17.86
N LEU A 18 -6.40 -10.29 -17.90
CA LEU A 18 -6.44 -9.43 -16.74
C LEU A 18 -7.83 -8.90 -16.45
N PHE A 19 -8.33 -9.13 -15.24
CA PHE A 19 -9.56 -8.54 -14.69
C PHE A 19 -9.16 -7.73 -13.45
N ILE A 20 -10.10 -6.95 -12.94
CA ILE A 20 -10.10 -6.38 -11.59
C ILE A 20 -11.42 -6.73 -10.91
N ALA A 21 -11.31 -7.36 -9.74
CA ALA A 21 -12.44 -7.74 -8.93
C ALA A 21 -12.45 -6.97 -7.60
N ASP A 22 -13.65 -6.69 -7.07
CA ASP A 22 -13.76 -6.42 -5.63
C ASP A 22 -13.70 -7.72 -4.81
N ARG A 23 -13.58 -7.61 -3.49
CA ARG A 23 -13.46 -8.77 -2.60
C ARG A 23 -14.63 -9.75 -2.71
N PHE A 24 -15.85 -9.27 -2.98
CA PHE A 24 -17.03 -10.12 -3.03
C PHE A 24 -17.09 -10.89 -4.36
N ALA A 25 -16.74 -10.22 -5.45
CA ALA A 25 -16.58 -10.80 -6.77
C ALA A 25 -15.47 -11.85 -6.80
N ALA A 26 -14.33 -11.56 -6.16
CA ALA A 26 -13.20 -12.47 -6.03
C ALA A 26 -13.51 -13.73 -5.20
N SER A 27 -14.55 -13.70 -4.36
CA SER A 27 -15.03 -14.89 -3.62
C SER A 27 -16.18 -15.62 -4.32
N SER A 28 -16.72 -15.09 -5.42
CA SER A 28 -17.87 -15.69 -6.11
C SER A 28 -17.41 -16.79 -7.07
N ARG A 29 -17.59 -18.06 -6.67
CA ARG A 29 -17.24 -19.23 -7.51
C ARG A 29 -17.88 -19.16 -8.90
N GLN A 30 -19.14 -18.72 -8.99
CA GLN A 30 -19.84 -18.57 -10.27
C GLN A 30 -19.17 -17.53 -11.17
N GLN A 31 -18.79 -16.37 -10.62
CA GLN A 31 -18.09 -15.34 -11.40
C GLN A 31 -16.69 -15.82 -11.81
N LEU A 32 -15.95 -16.46 -10.89
CA LEU A 32 -14.64 -17.02 -11.19
C LEU A 32 -14.69 -18.07 -12.31
N GLN A 33 -15.64 -18.99 -12.24
CA GLN A 33 -15.83 -20.03 -13.26
C GLN A 33 -16.32 -19.45 -14.59
N GLY A 34 -17.29 -18.53 -14.56
CA GLY A 34 -17.79 -17.86 -15.77
C GLY A 34 -16.69 -17.09 -16.53
N HIS A 35 -15.66 -16.69 -15.79
CA HIS A 35 -14.48 -16.00 -16.29
C HIS A 35 -13.22 -16.89 -16.34
N ASN A 36 -13.34 -18.22 -16.22
CA ASN A 36 -12.23 -19.18 -16.24
C ASN A 36 -10.99 -18.73 -15.42
N ILE A 37 -11.23 -18.11 -14.27
CA ILE A 37 -10.17 -17.57 -13.42
C ILE A 37 -9.49 -18.74 -12.70
N VAL A 38 -8.23 -18.98 -13.04
CA VAL A 38 -7.39 -20.04 -12.47
C VAL A 38 -6.43 -19.54 -11.40
N ARG A 39 -6.20 -18.23 -11.32
CA ARG A 39 -5.25 -17.59 -10.40
C ARG A 39 -5.84 -16.32 -9.84
N ILE A 40 -5.64 -16.09 -8.54
CA ILE A 40 -6.08 -14.89 -7.84
C ILE A 40 -4.93 -14.36 -6.99
N VAL A 41 -4.47 -13.14 -7.25
CA VAL A 41 -3.73 -12.40 -6.21
C VAL A 41 -4.76 -11.78 -5.27
N SER A 42 -4.57 -11.84 -3.97
CA SER A 42 -5.45 -11.17 -3.01
C SER A 42 -4.63 -10.22 -2.18
N VAL A 43 -4.96 -8.94 -2.20
CA VAL A 43 -4.29 -7.93 -1.38
C VAL A 43 -5.21 -7.65 -0.20
N LEU A 44 -4.83 -8.15 0.98
CA LEU A 44 -5.65 -8.12 2.18
C LEU A 44 -4.87 -7.47 3.31
N GLN A 45 -5.59 -6.76 4.18
CA GLN A 45 -5.02 -6.26 5.43
C GLN A 45 -4.82 -7.43 6.40
N ARG A 46 -3.86 -7.32 7.33
CA ARG A 46 -3.52 -8.42 8.26
C ARG A 46 -4.71 -8.94 9.07
N HIS A 47 -5.70 -8.10 9.35
CA HIS A 47 -6.88 -8.50 10.11
C HIS A 47 -7.99 -9.12 9.23
N GLU A 48 -7.90 -8.98 7.91
CA GLU A 48 -8.85 -9.56 6.97
C GLU A 48 -8.46 -10.99 6.57
N THR A 49 -7.17 -11.33 6.58
CA THR A 49 -6.67 -12.68 6.25
C THR A 49 -7.27 -13.76 7.16
N SER A 50 -7.46 -13.46 8.45
CA SER A 50 -8.04 -14.40 9.43
C SER A 50 -9.54 -14.68 9.21
N ARG A 51 -10.25 -13.84 8.44
CA ARG A 51 -11.70 -13.98 8.19
C ARG A 51 -12.04 -14.35 6.77
N SER A 52 -11.22 -13.94 5.81
CA SER A 52 -11.52 -13.99 4.37
C SER A 52 -11.20 -15.34 3.74
N ILE A 53 -10.23 -16.08 4.27
CA ILE A 53 -9.83 -17.37 3.71
C ILE A 53 -10.47 -18.43 4.58
N ASN A 54 -11.80 -18.57 4.45
CA ASN A 54 -12.43 -19.80 4.86
C ASN A 54 -11.90 -20.89 3.91
N PRO A 55 -11.19 -21.92 4.43
CA PRO A 55 -10.77 -23.06 3.61
C PRO A 55 -11.97 -23.83 3.04
N HIS A 56 -13.21 -23.50 3.39
CA HIS A 56 -14.40 -24.12 2.81
C HIS A 56 -14.62 -23.85 1.30
N ILE A 57 -13.88 -22.96 0.64
CA ILE A 57 -13.88 -22.90 -0.85
C ILE A 57 -13.19 -24.13 -1.46
N VAL A 58 -12.30 -24.81 -0.73
CA VAL A 58 -11.65 -26.04 -1.22
C VAL A 58 -12.35 -27.35 -0.82
N ASP A 59 -13.27 -27.36 0.17
CA ASP A 59 -13.77 -28.63 0.73
C ASP A 59 -15.30 -28.85 0.80
N ALA A 60 -16.15 -27.96 0.25
CA ALA A 60 -17.61 -28.17 0.29
C ALA A 60 -18.17 -28.75 -1.03
N GLU A 61 -18.76 -29.94 -0.89
CA GLU A 61 -19.59 -30.73 -1.82
C GLU A 61 -18.85 -31.70 -2.77
N VAL A 62 -18.25 -32.72 -2.15
CA VAL A 62 -18.35 -34.08 -2.70
C VAL A 62 -19.79 -34.53 -2.49
N ASP A 63 -20.65 -34.30 -3.49
CA ASP A 63 -21.89 -35.06 -3.63
C ASP A 63 -21.53 -36.53 -3.75
N ALA A 64 -21.68 -37.26 -2.65
CA ALA A 64 -21.45 -38.67 -2.56
C ALA A 64 -22.62 -39.45 -3.19
N ASP A 65 -22.90 -39.30 -4.49
CA ASP A 65 -23.84 -40.22 -5.17
C ASP A 65 -23.77 -40.32 -6.71
N SER A 66 -22.65 -40.00 -7.36
CA SER A 66 -22.53 -40.27 -8.81
C SER A 66 -21.20 -40.93 -9.15
N GLY A 67 -21.23 -42.26 -9.16
CA GLY A 67 -20.16 -43.14 -9.63
C GLY A 67 -19.94 -43.06 -11.14
N GLU A 68 -19.49 -41.92 -11.65
CA GLU A 68 -18.91 -41.81 -12.98
C GLU A 68 -17.41 -41.53 -12.88
N ALA A 69 -16.63 -42.56 -13.15
CA ALA A 69 -15.18 -42.52 -13.21
C ALA A 69 -14.72 -41.68 -14.42
N GLY A 70 -13.98 -40.59 -14.17
CA GLY A 70 -13.05 -40.07 -15.18
C GLY A 70 -12.89 -38.57 -15.32
N HIS A 71 -13.69 -37.72 -14.68
CA HIS A 71 -13.45 -36.28 -14.76
C HIS A 71 -12.44 -35.81 -13.71
N PRO A 72 -11.29 -35.23 -14.12
CA PRO A 72 -10.33 -34.69 -13.17
C PRO A 72 -11.04 -33.61 -12.37
N ALA A 73 -11.05 -33.76 -11.04
CA ALA A 73 -11.55 -32.75 -10.12
C ALA A 73 -10.90 -31.41 -10.50
N ARG A 74 -11.72 -30.46 -10.97
CA ARG A 74 -11.23 -29.12 -11.32
C ARG A 74 -10.66 -28.51 -10.05
N SER A 75 -9.33 -28.49 -9.97
CA SER A 75 -8.61 -27.81 -8.90
C SER A 75 -9.11 -26.37 -8.83
N GLY A 76 -9.40 -25.89 -7.62
CA GLY A 76 -9.79 -24.49 -7.41
C GLY A 76 -8.70 -23.52 -7.90
N PRO A 77 -9.02 -22.22 -8.02
CA PRO A 77 -8.03 -21.24 -8.41
C PRO A 77 -6.86 -21.21 -7.42
N GLU A 78 -5.63 -21.07 -7.92
CA GLU A 78 -4.45 -20.85 -7.09
C GLU A 78 -4.52 -19.43 -6.52
N ILE A 79 -4.45 -19.29 -5.19
CA ILE A 79 -4.58 -17.99 -4.52
C ILE A 79 -3.23 -17.59 -3.91
N ARG A 80 -2.75 -16.40 -4.27
CA ARG A 80 -1.57 -15.77 -3.67
C ARG A 80 -2.00 -14.57 -2.84
N VAL A 81 -1.79 -14.63 -1.53
CA VAL A 81 -2.19 -13.56 -0.62
C VAL A 81 -1.00 -12.64 -0.35
N LEU A 82 -1.21 -11.34 -0.51
CA LEU A 82 -0.28 -10.28 -0.15
C LEU A 82 -0.86 -9.55 1.06
N GLU A 83 -0.18 -9.67 2.21
CA GLU A 83 -0.57 -8.99 3.43
C GLU A 83 -0.06 -7.55 3.41
N LEU A 84 -0.90 -6.65 2.90
CA LEU A 84 -0.57 -5.23 2.74
C LEU A 84 -1.69 -4.38 3.33
N ASP A 85 -1.31 -3.50 4.25
CA ASP A 85 -2.19 -2.46 4.74
C ASP A 85 -2.21 -1.30 3.74
N ASP A 86 -3.35 -0.61 3.59
CA ASP A 86 -3.49 0.57 2.72
C ASP A 86 -2.90 1.82 3.39
N ASP A 87 -1.66 1.70 3.86
CA ASP A 87 -0.89 2.74 4.52
C ASP A 87 0.18 3.27 3.55
N PRO A 88 0.31 4.60 3.39
CA PRO A 88 1.26 5.20 2.46
C PRO A 88 2.74 4.92 2.80
N LEU A 89 3.05 4.45 4.01
CA LEU A 89 4.40 4.12 4.46
C LEU A 89 4.73 2.63 4.28
N VAL A 90 3.77 1.77 3.94
CA VAL A 90 4.02 0.35 3.66
C VAL A 90 4.88 0.20 2.41
N ASP A 91 5.91 -0.63 2.51
CA ASP A 91 6.82 -0.95 1.41
C ASP A 91 6.19 -1.97 0.46
N ILE A 92 5.58 -1.48 -0.60
CA ILE A 92 5.02 -2.33 -1.66
C ILE A 92 6.08 -2.73 -2.68
N LEU A 93 7.18 -1.96 -2.82
CA LEU A 93 8.24 -2.17 -3.82
C LEU A 93 8.87 -3.56 -3.73
N GLN A 94 9.10 -4.06 -2.52
CA GLN A 94 9.67 -5.41 -2.29
C GLN A 94 8.80 -6.55 -2.85
N TRP A 95 7.49 -6.34 -3.00
CA TRP A 95 6.53 -7.36 -3.47
C TRP A 95 6.25 -7.28 -4.97
N LEU A 96 6.56 -6.16 -5.60
CA LEU A 96 6.13 -5.86 -6.97
C LEU A 96 6.72 -6.83 -7.99
N GLU A 97 8.02 -7.11 -7.89
CA GLU A 97 8.72 -7.98 -8.82
C GLU A 97 8.14 -9.39 -8.83
N GLU A 98 8.03 -10.00 -7.65
CA GLU A 98 7.54 -11.36 -7.47
C GLU A 98 6.05 -11.48 -7.84
N THR A 99 5.26 -10.46 -7.52
CA THR A 99 3.85 -10.40 -7.89
C THR A 99 3.70 -10.33 -9.41
N CYS A 100 4.50 -9.49 -10.09
CA CYS A 100 4.48 -9.42 -11.55
C CYS A 100 4.91 -10.73 -12.21
N ASP A 101 5.91 -11.41 -11.68
CA ASP A 101 6.38 -12.70 -12.21
C ASP A 101 5.29 -13.78 -12.04
N TRP A 102 4.65 -13.83 -10.87
CA TRP A 102 3.56 -14.77 -10.60
C TRP A 102 2.34 -14.55 -11.50
N ILE A 103 2.01 -13.28 -11.73
CA ILE A 103 0.99 -12.86 -12.69
C ILE A 103 1.36 -13.36 -14.08
N GLN A 104 2.55 -13.00 -14.57
CA GLN A 104 2.99 -13.30 -15.93
C GLN A 104 3.03 -14.81 -16.20
N GLU A 105 3.53 -15.59 -15.24
CA GLU A 105 3.50 -17.05 -15.30
C GLU A 105 2.06 -17.60 -15.46
N GLY A 106 1.10 -16.99 -14.76
CA GLY A 106 -0.31 -17.37 -14.88
C GLY A 106 -0.90 -17.09 -16.26
N LEU A 107 -0.45 -16.00 -16.90
CA LEU A 107 -0.86 -15.63 -18.26
C LEU A 107 -0.20 -16.51 -19.32
N ASP A 108 1.05 -16.91 -19.11
CA ASP A 108 1.81 -17.70 -20.07
C ASP A 108 1.37 -19.16 -20.10
N ARG A 109 1.06 -19.77 -18.95
CA ARG A 109 0.54 -21.15 -18.87
C ARG A 109 -0.70 -21.34 -19.75
N ARG A 110 -1.55 -20.32 -19.81
CA ARG A 110 -2.78 -20.35 -20.60
C ARG A 110 -2.53 -20.37 -22.10
N ASN A 111 -1.44 -19.76 -22.58
CA ASN A 111 -1.15 -19.71 -24.01
C ASN A 111 -0.69 -21.08 -24.55
N VAL A 112 -0.14 -21.95 -23.70
CA VAL A 112 0.37 -23.27 -24.11
C VAL A 112 -0.76 -24.29 -24.34
N ASP A 113 -1.86 -24.19 -23.57
CA ASP A 113 -2.99 -25.13 -23.66
C ASP A 113 -4.01 -24.77 -24.76
N VAL A 114 -3.85 -23.65 -25.46
CA VAL A 114 -4.89 -23.06 -26.35
C VAL A 114 -4.55 -23.18 -27.85
N GLU A 115 -3.49 -23.90 -28.25
CA GLU A 115 -3.22 -24.13 -29.69
C GLU A 115 -4.29 -24.98 -30.43
N GLU A 116 -5.28 -25.57 -29.74
CA GLU A 116 -6.30 -26.42 -30.40
C GLU A 116 -7.77 -25.94 -30.26
N SER A 117 -8.08 -24.78 -29.67
CA SER A 117 -9.46 -24.27 -29.73
C SER A 117 -9.56 -22.76 -29.63
N SER A 118 -9.92 -22.16 -30.76
CA SER A 118 -10.38 -20.79 -30.91
C SER A 118 -11.57 -20.51 -29.98
N ASP A 119 -11.65 -19.26 -29.50
CA ASP A 119 -12.72 -18.66 -28.69
C ASP A 119 -12.79 -19.00 -27.18
N ARG A 120 -12.01 -18.25 -26.38
CA ARG A 120 -12.50 -17.26 -25.37
C ARG A 120 -11.45 -16.99 -24.30
N ALA A 121 -10.84 -15.80 -24.34
CA ALA A 121 -9.92 -15.35 -23.31
C ALA A 121 -10.68 -14.74 -22.10
N SER A 122 -10.52 -15.33 -20.91
CA SER A 122 -11.09 -14.89 -19.65
C SER A 122 -10.03 -14.99 -18.54
N ASP A 123 -9.74 -13.92 -17.81
CA ASP A 123 -8.58 -13.81 -16.93
C ASP A 123 -8.59 -12.68 -15.84
N ALA A 124 -8.33 -12.90 -14.52
CA ALA A 124 -8.48 -11.91 -13.39
C ALA A 124 -7.23 -11.52 -12.60
N LEU A 125 -7.10 -10.24 -12.17
CA LEU A 125 -6.11 -9.73 -11.18
C LEU A 125 -6.56 -8.51 -10.30
N PRO A 126 -5.73 -8.00 -9.36
CA PRO A 126 -6.06 -6.98 -8.33
C PRO A 126 -4.91 -5.91 -8.29
N PRO A 127 -4.48 -5.21 -7.20
CA PRO A 127 -3.50 -4.09 -7.27
C PRO A 127 -2.17 -4.34 -8.00
N GLY A 128 -1.75 -5.61 -8.14
CA GLY A 128 -0.68 -6.01 -9.06
C GLY A 128 -0.92 -5.65 -10.53
N VAL A 129 -2.15 -5.28 -10.91
CA VAL A 129 -2.53 -4.87 -12.27
C VAL A 129 -1.81 -3.61 -12.71
N LEU A 130 -1.76 -2.54 -11.91
CA LEU A 130 -1.03 -1.33 -12.32
C LEU A 130 0.45 -1.62 -12.50
N VAL A 131 1.03 -2.35 -11.54
CA VAL A 131 2.44 -2.70 -11.53
C VAL A 131 2.78 -3.58 -12.74
N HIS A 132 1.92 -4.56 -13.03
CA HIS A 132 2.07 -5.44 -14.18
C HIS A 132 1.86 -4.70 -15.50
N LEU A 133 0.88 -3.80 -15.61
CA LEU A 133 0.71 -2.94 -16.78
C LEU A 133 1.96 -2.10 -17.04
N MET A 134 2.50 -1.46 -15.99
CA MET A 134 3.73 -0.69 -16.05
C MET A 134 4.92 -1.54 -16.51
N ARG A 135 5.16 -2.70 -15.87
CA ARG A 135 6.30 -3.59 -16.20
C ARG A 135 6.16 -4.25 -17.57
N ARG A 136 4.97 -4.74 -17.92
CA ARG A 136 4.73 -5.47 -19.17
C ARG A 136 4.71 -4.55 -20.39
N LEU A 137 4.06 -3.39 -20.28
CA LEU A 137 3.94 -2.44 -21.38
C LEU A 137 5.07 -1.39 -21.38
N GLN A 138 5.93 -1.39 -20.35
CA GLN A 138 7.01 -0.42 -20.16
C GLN A 138 6.51 1.04 -20.18
N ILE A 139 5.31 1.28 -19.64
CA ILE A 139 4.63 2.58 -19.63
C ILE A 139 4.72 3.27 -18.27
N SER A 140 4.62 4.61 -18.29
CA SER A 140 4.62 5.43 -17.08
C SER A 140 3.47 5.11 -16.13
N TYR A 141 3.63 5.47 -14.86
CA TYR A 141 2.56 5.35 -13.86
C TYR A 141 1.25 6.03 -14.31
N ALA A 142 1.35 7.26 -14.86
CA ALA A 142 0.17 8.02 -15.28
C ALA A 142 -0.59 7.34 -16.43
N SER A 143 0.15 6.77 -17.38
CA SER A 143 -0.43 6.00 -18.49
C SER A 143 -1.08 4.71 -18.00
N ALA A 144 -0.40 3.95 -17.13
CA ALA A 144 -0.94 2.71 -16.56
C ALA A 144 -2.20 2.95 -15.72
N LEU A 145 -2.22 4.02 -14.91
CA LEU A 145 -3.38 4.42 -14.13
C LEU A 145 -4.57 4.80 -15.04
N SER A 146 -4.30 5.49 -16.14
CA SER A 146 -5.33 5.87 -17.12
C SER A 146 -5.96 4.61 -17.75
N LEU A 147 -5.15 3.65 -18.21
CA LEU A 147 -5.62 2.37 -18.75
C LEU A 147 -6.43 1.57 -17.73
N ALA A 148 -5.97 1.51 -16.47
CA ALA A 148 -6.71 0.83 -15.41
C ALA A 148 -8.07 1.52 -15.14
N ARG A 149 -8.11 2.85 -15.18
CA ARG A 149 -9.34 3.64 -14.97
C ARG A 149 -10.35 3.54 -16.10
N GLU A 150 -9.92 3.28 -17.34
CA GLU A 150 -10.84 2.97 -18.45
C GLU A 150 -11.72 1.75 -18.15
N SER A 151 -11.20 0.82 -17.34
CA SER A 151 -11.93 -0.37 -16.91
C SER A 151 -12.64 -0.12 -15.58
N ARG A 152 -11.96 0.54 -14.62
CA ARG A 152 -12.48 0.76 -13.27
C ARG A 152 -12.16 2.19 -12.78
N PRO A 153 -13.05 3.17 -13.02
CA PRO A 153 -12.80 4.59 -12.72
C PRO A 153 -12.48 4.90 -11.25
N GLN A 154 -12.96 4.07 -10.33
CA GLN A 154 -12.74 4.21 -8.88
C GLN A 154 -11.33 3.82 -8.41
N ILE A 155 -10.42 3.42 -9.31
CA ILE A 155 -9.04 3.13 -8.94
C ILE A 155 -8.31 4.43 -8.54
N THR A 156 -7.95 4.50 -7.27
CA THR A 156 -7.22 5.62 -6.67
C THR A 156 -6.22 5.08 -5.66
N PRO A 157 -4.97 4.77 -6.08
CA PRO A 157 -3.91 4.40 -5.15
C PRO A 157 -3.70 5.51 -4.12
N ASN A 158 -3.31 5.15 -2.89
CA ASN A 158 -2.90 6.16 -1.91
C ASN A 158 -1.61 6.87 -2.37
N SER A 159 -1.35 8.06 -1.81
CA SER A 159 -0.22 8.91 -2.25
C SER A 159 1.16 8.27 -2.04
N GLY A 160 1.30 7.42 -1.02
CA GLY A 160 2.55 6.69 -0.77
C GLY A 160 2.79 5.60 -1.79
N PHE A 161 1.74 4.87 -2.18
CA PHE A 161 1.82 3.87 -3.25
C PHE A 161 2.06 4.53 -4.60
N GLU A 162 1.43 5.67 -4.89
CA GLU A 162 1.73 6.46 -6.09
C GLU A 162 3.22 6.83 -6.17
N ARG A 163 3.81 7.35 -5.08
CA ARG A 163 5.24 7.66 -5.04
C ARG A 163 6.11 6.43 -5.28
N GLN A 164 5.78 5.30 -4.63
CA GLN A 164 6.50 4.05 -4.82
C GLN A 164 6.42 3.56 -6.27
N LEU A 165 5.26 3.65 -6.92
CA LEU A 165 5.13 3.27 -8.33
C LEU A 165 5.97 4.16 -9.27
N ARG A 166 6.16 5.44 -8.95
CA ARG A 166 7.11 6.30 -9.68
C ARG A 166 8.57 5.91 -9.45
N VAL A 167 8.93 5.51 -8.22
CA VAL A 167 10.26 4.94 -7.92
C VAL A 167 10.46 3.64 -8.69
N TRP A 168 9.43 2.80 -8.79
CA TRP A 168 9.45 1.57 -9.57
C TRP A 168 9.71 1.82 -11.06
N GLU A 169 9.01 2.79 -11.65
CA GLU A 169 9.27 3.27 -13.02
C GLU A 169 10.71 3.74 -13.20
N PHE A 170 11.22 4.55 -12.27
CA PHE A 170 12.60 5.06 -12.30
C PHE A 170 13.64 3.93 -12.19
N CYS A 171 13.33 2.91 -11.40
CA CYS A 171 14.14 1.69 -11.25
C CYS A 171 14.04 0.74 -12.46
N ARG A 172 13.33 1.12 -13.54
CA ARG A 172 13.07 0.28 -14.72
C ARG A 172 12.36 -1.02 -14.37
N TYR A 173 11.42 -0.94 -13.44
CA TYR A 173 10.57 -2.05 -13.02
C TYR A 173 11.34 -3.26 -12.44
N SER A 174 12.46 -2.99 -11.76
CA SER A 174 13.10 -3.91 -10.81
C SER A 174 13.88 -3.09 -9.78
N VAL A 175 13.70 -3.34 -8.48
CA VAL A 175 14.38 -2.60 -7.39
C VAL A 175 15.74 -3.20 -7.02
N TYR A 176 16.07 -4.36 -7.58
CA TYR A 176 17.32 -5.04 -7.37
C TYR A 176 18.17 -4.99 -8.65
N ASP A 177 19.49 -5.02 -8.48
CA ASP A 177 20.43 -5.19 -9.58
C ASP A 177 20.45 -6.67 -9.99
N ASP A 178 20.42 -6.93 -11.30
CA ASP A 178 20.50 -8.27 -11.88
C ASP A 178 21.97 -8.73 -11.96
N ASP A 179 22.66 -8.68 -10.82
CA ASP A 179 24.12 -8.80 -10.74
C ASP A 179 24.66 -10.24 -10.92
N GLY A 180 23.93 -11.17 -11.54
CA GLY A 180 24.31 -12.59 -11.44
C GLY A 180 23.83 -13.57 -12.50
N ARG A 181 23.29 -13.16 -13.66
CA ARG A 181 23.05 -14.13 -14.75
C ARG A 181 24.24 -14.33 -15.69
N ASP A 182 25.26 -13.48 -15.64
CA ASP A 182 26.47 -13.63 -16.44
C ASP A 182 27.50 -14.53 -15.75
N GLY A 183 27.18 -15.82 -15.64
CA GLY A 183 28.11 -16.93 -15.87
C GLY A 183 29.35 -17.16 -14.97
N SER A 184 29.66 -16.36 -13.94
CA SER A 184 30.81 -16.65 -13.07
C SER A 184 30.48 -17.71 -12.02
N VAL A 185 30.41 -18.96 -12.48
CA VAL A 185 30.30 -20.18 -11.66
C VAL A 185 31.64 -20.39 -10.94
N GLU A 186 31.88 -19.69 -9.83
CA GLU A 186 32.99 -20.07 -8.96
C GLU A 186 32.64 -19.90 -7.48
N SER A 187 32.05 -20.97 -6.96
CA SER A 187 32.27 -21.57 -5.64
C SER A 187 32.62 -20.63 -4.48
N GLY A 188 31.59 -20.17 -3.79
CA GLY A 188 31.69 -19.72 -2.41
C GLY A 188 30.31 -19.37 -1.88
N ARG A 189 29.91 -19.95 -0.74
CA ARG A 189 28.69 -19.54 -0.01
C ARG A 189 28.80 -18.07 0.38
N VAL A 190 28.38 -17.19 -0.51
CA VAL A 190 28.14 -15.78 -0.20
C VAL A 190 26.64 -15.64 -0.07
N ASN A 191 26.18 -15.08 1.05
CA ASN A 191 24.80 -14.66 1.19
C ASN A 191 24.49 -13.75 0.00
N ASN A 192 23.74 -14.25 -0.98
CA ASN A 192 23.25 -13.50 -2.14
C ASN A 192 22.17 -12.51 -1.65
N GLU A 193 22.59 -11.53 -0.86
CA GLU A 193 21.79 -10.35 -0.58
C GLU A 193 21.67 -9.59 -1.90
N ARG A 194 20.47 -9.66 -2.49
CA ARG A 194 20.16 -8.92 -3.72
C ARG A 194 20.55 -7.46 -3.52
N ARG A 195 21.41 -6.93 -4.40
CA ARG A 195 21.88 -5.55 -4.28
C ARG A 195 20.75 -4.63 -4.69
N GLU A 196 20.31 -3.81 -3.74
CA GLU A 196 19.24 -2.84 -3.98
C GLU A 196 19.75 -1.62 -4.77
N LYS A 197 18.94 -1.18 -5.73
CA LYS A 197 19.24 0.00 -6.53
C LYS A 197 19.30 1.28 -5.68
N PRO A 198 20.17 2.25 -6.03
CA PRO A 198 20.32 3.49 -5.29
C PRO A 198 19.01 4.25 -5.07
N SER A 199 18.13 4.29 -6.08
CA SER A 199 16.84 4.99 -5.98
C SER A 199 15.89 4.36 -4.97
N TYR A 200 15.89 3.03 -4.86
CA TYR A 200 15.10 2.32 -3.86
C TYR A 200 15.67 2.57 -2.45
N LYS A 201 17.00 2.54 -2.28
CA LYS A 201 17.66 2.90 -1.01
C LYS A 201 17.34 4.33 -0.57
N ALA A 202 17.40 5.28 -1.51
CA ALA A 202 17.08 6.68 -1.24
C ALA A 202 15.63 6.84 -0.77
N TRP A 203 14.68 6.16 -1.42
CA TRP A 203 13.28 6.16 -1.01
C TRP A 203 13.08 5.55 0.39
N LYS A 204 13.70 4.40 0.69
CA LYS A 204 13.62 3.80 2.04
C LYS A 204 14.16 4.72 3.11
N ALA A 205 15.32 5.35 2.87
CA ALA A 205 15.90 6.31 3.80
C ALA A 205 14.96 7.50 4.04
N GLU A 206 14.29 8.01 3.01
CA GLU A 206 13.31 9.08 3.14
C GLU A 206 12.07 8.67 3.96
N ARG A 207 11.50 7.50 3.67
CA ARG A 207 10.40 6.92 4.44
C ARG A 207 10.77 6.79 5.92
N ASP A 208 11.93 6.23 6.20
CA ASP A 208 12.40 6.00 7.58
C ASP A 208 12.65 7.33 8.30
N ASN A 209 13.12 8.36 7.58
CA ASN A 209 13.24 9.71 8.11
C ASN A 209 11.87 10.35 8.42
N LEU A 210 10.84 10.11 7.61
CA LEU A 210 9.48 10.59 7.87
C LEU A 210 8.89 9.94 9.13
N LEU A 211 9.11 8.63 9.30
CA LEU A 211 8.69 7.91 10.51
C LEU A 211 9.37 8.49 11.76
N LYS A 212 10.70 8.67 11.72
CA LYS A 212 11.46 9.28 12.83
C LYS A 212 10.96 10.68 13.17
N LYS A 213 10.72 11.54 12.17
CA LYS A 213 10.18 12.90 12.39
C LYS A 213 8.78 12.88 12.99
N GLY A 214 7.94 11.93 12.57
CA GLY A 214 6.61 11.72 13.14
C GLY A 214 6.68 11.38 14.63
N GLU A 215 7.54 10.44 15.00
CA GLU A 215 7.80 10.05 16.39
C GLU A 215 8.34 11.20 17.23
N GLU A 216 9.31 11.97 16.70
CA GLU A 216 9.85 13.16 17.37
C GLU A 216 8.77 14.20 17.66
N HIS A 217 7.85 14.43 16.71
CA HIS A 217 6.76 15.39 16.89
C HIS A 217 5.76 14.91 17.96
N VAL A 218 5.40 13.62 17.95
CA VAL A 218 4.53 13.02 18.98
C VAL A 218 5.20 13.09 20.35
N ASN A 219 6.49 12.77 20.44
CA ASN A 219 7.25 12.86 21.69
C ASN A 219 7.31 14.30 22.19
N ARG A 220 7.59 15.27 21.31
CA ARG A 220 7.57 16.70 21.66
C ARG A 220 6.21 17.16 22.19
N ALA A 221 5.11 16.71 21.59
CA ALA A 221 3.76 17.02 22.07
C ALA A 221 3.49 16.43 23.46
N ARG A 222 3.96 15.21 23.73
CA ARG A 222 3.86 14.57 25.06
C ARG A 222 4.69 15.32 26.11
N PHE A 223 5.93 15.69 25.78
CA PHE A 223 6.81 16.44 26.69
C PHE A 223 6.27 17.83 27.01
N SER A 224 5.75 18.56 26.02
CA SER A 224 5.13 19.86 26.26
C SER A 224 3.87 19.76 27.12
N SER A 225 3.03 18.74 26.90
CA SER A 225 1.86 18.49 27.75
C SER A 225 2.25 18.18 29.20
N LEU A 226 3.31 17.39 29.40
CA LEU A 226 3.84 17.09 30.73
C LEU A 226 4.43 18.33 31.40
N ALA A 227 5.15 19.17 30.64
CA ALA A 227 5.72 20.41 31.13
C ALA A 227 4.63 21.41 31.55
N ASP A 228 3.55 21.56 30.78
CA ASP A 228 2.42 22.43 31.15
C ASP A 228 1.71 21.92 32.41
N MET A 229 1.48 20.60 32.51
CA MET A 229 0.96 20.00 33.74
C MET A 229 1.87 20.29 34.94
N ALA A 230 3.18 20.09 34.81
CA ALA A 230 4.16 20.35 35.87
C ALA A 230 4.16 21.84 36.28
N ALA A 231 4.07 22.76 35.31
CA ALA A 231 3.98 24.20 35.57
C ALA A 231 2.69 24.56 36.34
N ARG A 232 1.55 23.95 35.98
CA ARG A 232 0.28 24.13 36.72
C ARG A 232 0.36 23.61 38.15
N PHE A 233 0.97 22.44 38.37
CA PHE A 233 1.18 21.92 39.72
C PHE A 233 2.16 22.77 40.54
N GLY A 234 3.19 23.32 39.90
CA GLY A 234 4.13 24.26 40.53
C GLY A 234 3.45 25.53 41.02
N ARG A 235 2.61 26.15 40.18
CA ARG A 235 1.82 27.35 40.52
C ARG A 235 0.89 27.10 41.71
N ARG A 236 0.10 26.01 41.69
CA ARG A 236 -0.80 25.68 42.82
C ARG A 236 -0.07 25.59 44.16
N ARG A 237 1.13 24.99 44.19
CA ARG A 237 1.93 24.88 45.43
C ARG A 237 2.48 26.22 45.91
N GLN A 238 2.72 27.17 45.00
CA GLN A 238 3.12 28.54 45.37
C GLN A 238 1.92 29.29 45.93
N ASP A 239 0.77 29.21 45.27
CA ASP A 239 -0.47 29.84 45.74
C ASP A 239 -0.87 29.32 47.13
N ASP A 240 -0.75 28.01 47.38
CA ASP A 240 -1.02 27.40 48.69
C ASP A 240 -0.08 27.91 49.79
N ARG A 241 1.18 28.27 49.45
CA ARG A 241 2.14 28.85 50.41
C ARG A 241 1.90 30.33 50.69
N GLU A 242 1.43 31.07 49.69
CA GLU A 242 1.15 32.51 49.83
C GLU A 242 -0.18 32.75 50.53
N GLY A 243 -1.16 31.83 50.41
CA GLY A 243 -2.47 31.92 51.04
C GLY A 243 -2.49 31.80 52.57
N GLU A 244 -1.45 31.27 53.22
CA GLU A 244 -1.38 31.18 54.69
C GLU A 244 -0.97 32.51 55.36
N GLY A 245 -0.53 33.53 54.60
CA GLY A 245 -0.06 34.82 55.12
C GLY A 245 -1.06 35.99 55.06
N GLU A 246 -2.15 35.88 54.30
CA GLU A 246 -3.07 37.00 54.05
C GLU A 246 -4.53 36.64 54.35
N VAL A 247 -4.88 36.72 55.64
CA VAL A 247 -6.28 36.74 56.07
C VAL A 247 -6.86 38.13 55.73
N GLY A 248 -7.50 38.25 54.57
CA GLY A 248 -8.53 39.26 54.36
C GLY A 248 -8.32 40.23 53.19
N ARG A 249 -8.60 39.77 51.96
CA ARG A 249 -9.31 40.61 50.98
C ARG A 249 -9.87 39.77 49.83
N SER A 250 -11.17 39.93 49.59
CA SER A 250 -11.99 39.23 48.60
C SER A 250 -11.39 39.25 47.19
N ARG A 251 -11.17 38.05 46.61
CA ARG A 251 -10.94 37.83 45.18
C ARG A 251 -12.23 37.32 44.55
N GLN A 252 -12.93 38.19 43.83
CA GLN A 252 -14.02 37.84 42.93
C GLN A 252 -13.62 38.29 41.52
N ASN A 253 -13.77 37.36 40.59
CA ASN A 253 -13.79 37.52 39.12
C ASN A 253 -12.43 37.72 38.44
N ASP A 254 -12.01 36.71 37.67
CA ASP A 254 -11.34 36.81 36.36
C ASP A 254 -10.93 35.40 35.90
N VAL A 255 -11.87 34.60 35.36
CA VAL A 255 -11.56 33.25 34.79
C VAL A 255 -12.18 33.02 33.40
N GLU A 256 -12.92 33.98 32.84
CA GLU A 256 -13.59 33.77 31.54
C GLU A 256 -12.95 34.62 30.45
N ASN A 257 -11.93 34.11 29.74
CA ASN A 257 -11.69 34.42 28.31
C ASN A 257 -10.49 33.74 27.61
N ASP A 258 -9.69 32.88 28.26
CA ASP A 258 -8.43 32.40 27.64
C ASP A 258 -8.54 31.13 26.76
N GLU A 259 -9.71 30.51 26.64
CA GLU A 259 -9.85 29.25 25.86
C GLU A 259 -10.02 29.43 24.34
N GLY A 260 -10.31 30.66 23.87
CA GLY A 260 -10.57 30.94 22.46
C GLY A 260 -9.31 31.12 21.59
N LEU A 261 -8.25 31.70 22.17
CA LEU A 261 -7.05 32.12 21.43
C LEU A 261 -6.13 30.93 21.10
N GLU A 262 -6.01 29.94 21.99
CA GLU A 262 -5.15 28.76 21.78
C GLU A 262 -5.64 27.86 20.64
N LYS A 263 -6.97 27.72 20.45
CA LYS A 263 -7.53 26.89 19.37
C LYS A 263 -7.23 27.45 17.99
N SER A 264 -7.24 28.78 17.82
CA SER A 264 -6.94 29.46 16.56
C SER A 264 -5.46 29.33 16.19
N LEU A 265 -4.55 29.58 17.12
CA LEU A 265 -3.10 29.48 16.89
C LEU A 265 -2.63 28.04 16.57
N GLY A 266 -3.35 27.02 17.06
CA GLY A 266 -3.08 25.62 16.74
C GLY A 266 -3.46 25.23 15.31
N GLN A 267 -4.51 25.82 14.75
CA GLN A 267 -4.96 25.52 13.39
C GLN A 267 -4.05 26.14 12.32
N ASP A 268 -3.60 27.38 12.52
CA ASP A 268 -2.68 28.04 11.60
C ASP A 268 -1.33 27.32 11.51
N LYS A 269 -0.77 26.91 12.66
CA LYS A 269 0.46 26.09 12.69
C LYS A 269 0.32 24.76 11.95
N ARG A 270 -0.85 24.12 12.02
CA ARG A 270 -1.14 22.89 11.27
C ARG A 270 -1.21 23.13 9.76
N ARG A 271 -1.81 24.25 9.33
CA ARG A 271 -1.88 24.65 7.91
C ARG A 271 -0.47 24.90 7.34
N GLU A 272 0.36 25.67 8.06
CA GLU A 272 1.75 25.95 7.65
C GLU A 272 2.62 24.70 7.62
N ALA A 273 2.38 23.72 8.50
CA ALA A 273 3.08 22.44 8.45
C ALA A 273 2.71 21.66 7.18
N TRP A 274 1.42 21.65 6.81
CA TRP A 274 0.93 20.99 5.59
C TRP A 274 1.46 21.62 4.31
N GLU A 275 1.49 22.96 4.24
CA GLU A 275 2.03 23.68 3.08
C GLU A 275 3.52 23.40 2.87
N ARG A 276 4.30 23.28 3.97
CA ARG A 276 5.71 22.89 3.90
C ARG A 276 5.91 21.48 3.35
N VAL A 277 5.06 20.52 3.74
CA VAL A 277 5.10 19.15 3.21
C VAL A 277 4.80 19.13 1.71
N GLN A 278 3.76 19.82 1.26
CA GLN A 278 3.43 19.92 -0.16
C GLN A 278 4.54 20.59 -0.98
N LYS A 279 5.21 21.61 -0.43
CA LYS A 279 6.34 22.26 -1.11
C LYS A 279 7.52 21.31 -1.26
N MET A 280 7.90 20.60 -0.20
CA MET A 280 8.96 19.58 -0.27
C MET A 280 8.62 18.47 -1.26
N GLU A 281 7.36 18.04 -1.33
CA GLU A 281 6.90 17.02 -2.28
C GLU A 281 7.02 17.48 -3.75
N ARG A 282 6.74 18.76 -4.04
CA ARG A 282 6.97 19.32 -5.38
C ARG A 282 8.45 19.38 -5.74
N GLU A 283 9.28 19.91 -4.84
CA GLU A 283 10.73 20.02 -5.07
C GLU A 283 11.39 18.64 -5.26
N TRP A 284 10.92 17.64 -4.49
CA TRP A 284 11.38 16.27 -4.64
C TRP A 284 10.99 15.66 -5.99
N ASN A 285 9.74 15.81 -6.42
CA ASN A 285 9.30 15.35 -7.75
C ASN A 285 10.12 16.02 -8.87
N GLU A 286 10.42 17.32 -8.75
CA GLU A 286 11.29 18.02 -9.70
C GLU A 286 12.71 17.44 -9.73
N ARG A 287 13.29 17.12 -8.57
CA ARG A 287 14.62 16.50 -8.48
C ARG A 287 14.66 15.11 -9.08
N LEU A 288 13.62 14.31 -8.84
CA LEU A 288 13.46 12.97 -9.41
C LEU A 288 13.40 13.05 -10.94
N ILE A 289 12.60 13.97 -11.49
CA ILE A 289 12.48 14.20 -12.94
C ILE A 289 13.82 14.66 -13.55
N ARG A 290 14.58 15.50 -12.84
CA ARG A 290 15.88 16.01 -13.33
C ARG A 290 17.04 15.02 -13.19
N GLY A 291 16.81 13.83 -12.63
CA GLY A 291 17.88 12.85 -12.35
C GLY A 291 18.92 13.36 -11.35
N GLN A 292 18.62 14.41 -10.59
CA GLN A 292 19.51 14.99 -9.58
C GLN A 292 19.29 14.29 -8.22
N VAL A 293 19.48 12.98 -8.17
CA VAL A 293 19.65 12.30 -6.88
C VAL A 293 21.15 12.31 -6.57
N GLN A 294 21.61 13.41 -5.96
CA GLN A 294 23.01 13.54 -5.55
C GLN A 294 23.31 12.50 -4.47
N GLY A 295 24.01 11.44 -4.86
CA GLY A 295 24.93 10.73 -3.96
C GLY A 295 26.11 11.65 -3.66
N GLN A 296 26.01 12.46 -2.61
CA GLN A 296 27.19 13.01 -1.95
C GLN A 296 27.57 12.06 -0.81
N SER A 297 28.33 11.04 -1.16
CA SER A 297 29.27 10.43 -0.22
C SER A 297 30.58 11.21 -0.37
N GLN A 298 30.87 12.08 0.60
CA GLN A 298 32.23 12.48 0.95
C GLN A 298 32.47 12.05 2.39
#